data_AF-A0A559J7E2-F1
#
_entry.id   AF-A0A559J7E2-F1
#
_cell.length_a   1.000
_cell.length_b   1.000
_cell.length_c   1.000
_cell.angle_alpha   90.00
_cell.angle_beta   90.00
_cell.angle_gamma   90.00
#
_symmetry.space_group_name_H-M   'P 1'
#
loop_
_entity.id
_entity.type
_entity.pdbx_description
1 polymer ?
#
loop_
_entity_poly.entity_id
_entity_poly.type
_entity_poly.pdbx_seq_one_letter_code
_entity_poly.pdbx_strand_id
1 'polypeptide(L)' 'MGRRRSVMSEQFKAEIAKDLGIYDTVQKEGWGSISTKDAGNMVKRAIQIAEQAAARSQRP' A
#
# COMPACT_ATOMS: atom_id res chain seq x y z
N MET A 1 9.92 -22.53 10.08
CA MET A 1 10.11 -21.07 9.95
C MET A 1 8.77 -20.43 9.57
N GLY A 2 8.15 -19.71 10.50
CA GLY A 2 6.86 -19.06 10.25
C GLY A 2 6.99 -18.03 9.12
N ARG A 3 6.23 -18.20 8.04
CA ARG A 3 6.11 -17.18 6.99
C ARG A 3 5.58 -15.92 7.66
N ARG A 4 6.43 -14.91 7.85
CA ARG A 4 6.00 -13.56 8.20
C ARG A 4 5.05 -13.12 7.09
N ARG A 5 3.74 -13.18 7.34
CA ARG A 5 2.76 -12.59 6.42
C ARG A 5 3.06 -11.10 6.36
N SER A 6 3.48 -10.62 5.20
CA SER A 6 3.54 -9.19 4.96
C SER A 6 2.16 -8.60 5.21
N VAL A 7 2.12 -7.44 5.86
CA VAL A 7 0.87 -6.74 6.23
C VAL A 7 0.03 -6.38 4.99
N MET A 8 0.69 -6.26 3.82
CA MET A 8 0.07 -5.96 2.54
C MET A 8 0.50 -6.99 1.50
N SER A 9 -0.44 -7.39 0.63
CA SER A 9 -0.12 -8.18 -0.56
C SER A 9 0.64 -7.34 -1.58
N GLU A 10 1.46 -7.97 -2.42
CA GLU A 10 2.21 -7.28 -3.49
C GLU A 10 1.26 -6.56 -4.47
N GLN A 11 0.13 -7.18 -4.79
CA GLN A 11 -0.91 -6.55 -5.60
C GLN A 11 -1.46 -5.29 -4.95
N PHE A 12 -1.76 -5.31 -3.65
CA PHE A 12 -2.29 -4.15 -2.96
C PHE A 12 -1.28 -2.99 -2.91
N LYS A 13 0.00 -3.30 -2.71
CA LYS A 13 1.07 -2.29 -2.80
C LYS A 13 1.12 -1.67 -4.19
N ALA A 14 1.06 -2.48 -5.25
CA ALA A 14 1.07 -2.00 -6.63
C ALA A 14 -0.11 -1.07 -6.94
N GLU A 15 -1.31 -1.38 -6.47
CA GLU A 15 -2.49 -0.53 -6.65
C GLU A 15 -2.35 0.82 -5.93
N ILE A 16 -1.86 0.84 -4.70
CA ILE A 16 -1.60 2.11 -4.00
C ILE A 16 -0.48 2.90 -4.69
N ALA A 17 0.55 2.22 -5.18
CA ALA A 17 1.62 2.88 -5.93
C ALA A 17 1.09 3.55 -7.20
N LYS A 18 0.09 2.96 -7.88
CA LYS A 18 -0.58 3.59 -9.03
C LYS A 18 -1.38 4.82 -8.60
N ASP A 19 -2.15 4.71 -7.53
CA ASP A 19 -2.97 5.81 -6.99
C ASP A 19 -2.11 7.00 -6.53
N LEU A 20 -0.91 6.73 -6.03
CA LEU A 20 0.06 7.75 -5.62
C LEU A 20 0.99 8.21 -6.74
N GLY A 21 0.90 7.64 -7.94
CA GLY A 21 1.73 8.00 -9.10
C GLY A 21 3.20 7.55 -9.00
N ILE A 22 3.55 6.68 -8.05
CA ILE A 22 4.92 6.17 -7.84
C ILE A 22 5.17 4.81 -8.49
N TYR A 23 4.16 4.22 -9.13
CA TYR A 23 4.23 2.88 -9.71
C TYR A 23 5.34 2.73 -10.74
N ASP A 24 5.56 3.74 -11.59
CA ASP A 24 6.60 3.70 -12.63
C ASP A 24 8.01 3.60 -12.02
N THR A 25 8.30 4.43 -10.99
CA THR A 25 9.55 4.38 -10.23
C THR A 25 9.74 3.03 -9.55
N VAL A 26 8.70 2.50 -8.91
CA VAL A 26 8.75 1.17 -8.27
C VAL A 26 8.99 0.07 -9.29
N GLN A 27 8.39 0.15 -10.48
CA GLN A 27 8.54 -0.87 -11.51
C GLN A 27 9.94 -0.87 -12.11
N LYS A 28 10.56 0.31 -12.29
CA LYS A 28 11.88 0.48 -12.90
C LYS A 28 13.03 0.28 -11.92
N GLU A 29 12.89 0.82 -10.71
CA GLU A 29 13.99 0.95 -9.74
C GLU A 29 13.73 0.16 -8.44
N GLY A 30 12.51 -0.31 -8.23
CA GLY A 30 12.10 -1.07 -7.05
C GLY A 30 11.55 -0.22 -5.92
N TRP A 31 11.09 -0.87 -4.85
CA TRP A 31 10.53 -0.17 -3.68
C TRP A 31 11.57 0.62 -2.87
N GLY A 32 12.86 0.32 -3.04
CA GLY A 32 13.95 1.00 -2.33
C GLY A 32 14.29 2.39 -2.87
N SER A 33 13.80 2.74 -4.07
CA SER A 33 14.08 4.04 -4.70
C SER A 33 13.05 5.12 -4.37
N ILE A 34 11.91 4.75 -3.79
CA ILE A 34 10.89 5.73 -3.42
C ILE A 34 11.35 6.55 -2.20
N SER A 35 10.91 7.80 -2.11
CA SER A 35 11.27 8.63 -0.96
C SER A 35 10.57 8.14 0.32
N THR A 36 11.11 8.50 1.48
CA THR A 36 10.45 8.25 2.78
C THR A 36 9.05 8.87 2.84
N LYS A 37 8.83 9.98 2.12
CA LYS A 37 7.52 10.64 2.01
C LYS A 37 6.53 9.77 1.23
N ASP A 38 6.97 9.16 0.14
CA ASP A 38 6.14 8.28 -0.69
C ASP A 38 5.75 7.01 0.07
N ALA A 39 6.71 6.42 0.78
CA ALA A 39 6.44 5.30 1.67
C ALA A 39 5.41 5.66 2.76
N GLY A 40 5.55 6.85 3.37
CA GLY A 40 4.59 7.35 4.36
C GLY A 40 3.20 7.57 3.78
N ASN A 41 3.10 8.14 2.57
CA ASN A 41 1.84 8.32 1.85
C ASN A 41 1.18 6.98 1.51
N MET A 42 1.97 5.97 1.12
CA MET A 42 1.48 4.63 0.84
C MET A 42 0.85 3.97 2.07
N VAL A 43 1.52 4.05 3.23
CA VAL A 43 0.97 3.53 4.49
C VAL A 43 -0.29 4.30 4.89
N LYS A 44 -0.28 5.63 4.79
CA LYS A 44 -1.45 6.47 5.08
C LYS A 44 -2.64 6.08 4.21
N ARG A 45 -2.42 5.87 2.91
CA ARG A 45 -3.46 5.45 1.96
C ARG A 45 -3.99 4.05 2.28
N ALA A 46 -3.11 3.12 2.63
CA ALA A 46 -3.49 1.78 3.04
C ALA A 46 -4.42 1.79 4.28
N ILE A 47 -4.10 2.62 5.28
CA ILE A 47 -4.93 2.79 6.48
C ILE A 47 -6.30 3.35 6.11
N GLN A 48 -6.37 4.40 5.29
CA GLN A 48 -7.65 4.96 4.84
C GLN A 48 -8.54 3.94 4.14
N ILE A 49 -7.96 3.09 3.27
CA ILE A 49 -8.71 2.02 2.59
C ILE A 49 -9.21 0.99 3.61
N ALA A 50 -8.38 0.62 4.59
CA ALA A 50 -8.77 -0.30 5.66
C ALA A 50 -9.91 0.26 6.52
N GLU A 51 -9.85 1.54 6.89
CA GLU A 51 -10.92 2.23 7.64
C GLU A 51 -12.22 2.26 6.83
N GLN A 52 -12.17 2.58 5.54
CA GLN A 52 -13.33 2.57 4.66
C GLN A 52 -13.94 1.18 4.51
N ALA A 53 -13.11 0.15 4.36
CA ALA A 53 -13.55 -1.24 4.28
C ALA A 53 -14.21 -1.68 5.60
N ALA A 54 -13.59 -1.38 6.74
CA ALA A 54 -14.12 -1.68 8.06
C ALA A 54 -15.46 -0.97 8.32
N ALA A 55 -15.59 0.30 7.94
CA ALA A 55 -16.83 1.04 8.06
C ALA A 55 -17.97 0.47 7.19
N ARG A 56 -17.65 -0.02 5.99
CA ARG A 56 -18.62 -0.71 5.12
C ARG A 56 -19.06 -2.06 5.70
N SER A 57 -18.13 -2.83 6.25
CA SER A 57 -18.42 -4.13 6.88
C SER A 57 -19.27 -4.03 8.16
N GLN A 58 -19.32 -2.85 8.79
CA GLN A 58 -20.11 -2.59 10.00
C GLN A 58 -21.54 -2.10 9.71
N ARG A 59 -21.95 -1.99 8.45
CA ARG A 59 -23.34 -1.64 8.09
C ARG A 59 -24.21 -2.92 8.11
N PRO A 60 -25.21 -3.02 9.00
CA PRO A 60 -26.15 -4.15 9.03
C PRO A 60 -27.07 -4.17 7.81
#